data_AF-A0A1I1ZWF9-F1
#
_entry.id   AF-A0A1I1ZWF9-F1
#
_cell.length_a   1.000
_cell.length_b   1.000
_cell.length_c   1.000
_cell.angle_alpha   90.00
_cell.angle_beta   90.00
_cell.angle_gamma   90.00
#
_symmetry.space_group_name_H-M   'P 1'
#
loop_
_entity.id
_entity.type
_entity.pdbx_description
1 polymer ?
#
loop_
_entity_poly.entity_id
_entity_poly.type
_entity_poly.pdbx_seq_one_letter_code
_entity_poly.pdbx_strand_id
1 'polypeptide(L)' 'MFNALDGLFRREGKLVSETKVKKNETIDSALRRFKRSIAKDGVLAEVKKRKHYEKPSVKRKKKSEAARKRKF' A
#
# COMPACT_ATOMS: atom_id res chain seq x y z
N MET A 1 -12.34 -13.54 -17.53
CA MET A 1 -10.98 -13.86 -18.01
C MET A 1 -9.98 -13.14 -17.12
N PHE A 2 -9.33 -13.92 -16.26
CA PHE A 2 -8.29 -13.53 -15.29
C PHE A 2 -7.09 -12.90 -16.01
N ASN A 3 -6.76 -11.63 -15.74
CA ASN A 3 -5.51 -11.06 -16.20
C ASN A 3 -4.37 -11.53 -15.29
N ALA A 4 -3.60 -12.50 -15.79
CA ALA A 4 -2.48 -13.16 -15.12
C ALA A 4 -1.20 -12.30 -15.00
N LEU A 5 -1.34 -11.00 -14.71
CA LEU A 5 -0.22 -10.05 -14.66
C LEU A 5 -0.11 -9.24 -13.36
N ASP A 6 -1.01 -9.40 -12.38
CA ASP A 6 -0.91 -8.70 -11.09
C ASP A 6 -0.06 -9.46 -10.05
N GLY A 7 0.73 -10.45 -10.49
CA GLY A 7 1.32 -11.50 -9.65
C GLY A 7 2.85 -11.54 -9.56
N LEU A 8 3.59 -10.60 -10.15
CA LEU A 8 5.05 -10.65 -10.13
C LEU A 8 5.65 -9.30 -9.73
N PHE A 9 6.76 -9.38 -9.00
CA PHE A 9 7.66 -8.27 -8.68
C PHE A 9 7.39 -7.46 -7.41
N ARG A 10 7.40 -8.18 -6.29
CA ARG A 10 7.88 -7.65 -5.01
C ARG A 10 9.40 -7.86 -4.90
N ARG A 11 10.20 -7.08 -5.62
CA ARG A 11 11.63 -6.90 -5.33
C ARG A 11 12.15 -5.67 -6.06
N GLU A 12 13.07 -4.98 -5.37
CA GLU A 12 13.84 -3.78 -5.74
C GLU A 12 13.24 -2.40 -5.41
N GLY A 13 14.08 -1.59 -4.75
CA GLY A 13 14.07 -0.13 -4.77
C GLY A 13 12.80 0.59 -4.32
N LYS A 14 12.82 1.18 -3.12
CA LYS A 14 11.76 2.05 -2.60
C LYS A 14 11.66 3.33 -3.45
N LEU A 15 10.83 3.31 -4.49
CA LEU A 15 10.33 4.52 -5.17
C LEU A 15 8.86 4.65 -4.79
N VAL A 16 8.56 5.72 -4.04
CA VAL A 16 7.19 6.12 -3.69
C VAL A 16 6.31 6.15 -4.95
N SER A 17 5.06 5.70 -4.81
CA SER A 17 4.07 5.54 -5.88
C SER A 17 4.07 6.67 -6.93
N GLU A 18 4.84 6.52 -8.01
CA GLU A 18 4.84 7.48 -9.12
C GLU A 18 3.59 7.25 -9.99
N THR A 19 2.80 8.30 -10.24
CA THR A 19 1.64 8.22 -11.14
C THR A 19 1.82 9.22 -12.28
N LYS A 20 2.14 8.73 -13.48
CA LYS A 20 2.27 9.55 -14.69
C LYS A 20 0.87 9.92 -15.20
N VAL A 21 0.63 11.21 -15.39
CA VAL A 21 -0.65 11.74 -15.90
C VAL A 21 -0.63 11.69 -17.44
N LYS A 22 -1.70 11.16 -18.06
CA LYS A 22 -1.84 11.19 -19.52
C LYS A 22 -2.44 12.53 -19.97
N LYS A 23 -2.09 12.97 -21.18
CA LYS A 23 -2.44 14.30 -21.73
C LYS A 23 -3.94 14.58 -21.87
N ASN A 24 -4.81 13.56 -21.77
CA ASN A 24 -6.28 13.68 -21.91
C ASN A 24 -7.06 13.32 -20.62
N GLU A 25 -6.43 13.39 -19.45
CA GLU A 25 -7.10 13.07 -18.18
C GLU A 25 -7.39 14.33 -17.37
N THR A 26 -8.54 14.36 -16.69
CA THR A 26 -8.82 15.35 -15.65
C THR A 26 -7.93 15.10 -14.43
N ILE A 27 -7.48 16.19 -13.81
CA ILE A 27 -6.57 16.18 -12.65
C ILE A 27 -7.14 15.31 -11.50
N ASP A 28 -8.45 15.34 -11.29
CA ASP A 28 -9.12 14.55 -10.26
C ASP A 28 -8.98 13.03 -10.48
N SER A 29 -8.99 12.57 -11.73
CA SER A 29 -8.80 11.16 -12.07
C SER A 29 -7.37 10.69 -11.77
N ALA A 30 -6.39 11.55 -12.03
CA ALA A 30 -4.99 11.31 -11.65
C ALA A 30 -4.82 11.26 -10.12
N LEU A 31 -5.38 12.23 -9.40
CA LEU A 31 -5.33 12.27 -7.93
C LEU A 31 -5.98 11.04 -7.30
N ARG A 32 -7.10 10.56 -7.85
CA ARG A 32 -7.77 9.35 -7.36
C ARG A 32 -6.91 8.10 -7.53
N ARG A 33 -6.22 7.94 -8.67
CA ARG A 33 -5.30 6.82 -8.89
C ARG A 33 -4.09 6.89 -7.97
N PHE A 34 -3.51 8.08 -7.80
CA PHE A 34 -2.39 8.31 -6.89
C PHE A 34 -2.73 8.01 -5.43
N LYS A 35 -3.92 8.44 -4.95
CA LYS A 35 -4.38 8.11 -3.59
C LYS A 35 -4.53 6.59 -3.38
N ARG A 36 -4.97 5.86 -4.41
CA ARG A 36 -5.08 4.39 -4.36
C ARG A 36 -3.71 3.71 -4.36
N SER A 37 -2.76 4.18 -5.15
CA SER A 37 -1.41 3.59 -5.18
C SER A 37 -0.71 3.78 -3.83
N ILE A 38 -0.76 4.98 -3.23
CA ILE A 38 -0.26 5.23 -1.87
C ILE A 38 -0.90 4.28 -0.84
N ALA A 39 -2.21 4.06 -0.95
CA ALA A 39 -2.93 3.16 -0.05
C ALA A 39 -2.53 1.69 -0.25
N LYS A 40 -2.35 1.23 -1.49
CA LYS A 40 -1.91 -0.14 -1.85
C LYS A 40 -0.49 -0.39 -1.35
N ASP A 41 0.39 0.60 -1.48
CA ASP A 41 1.80 0.52 -1.06
C ASP A 41 1.95 0.54 0.47
N GLY A 42 0.93 1.00 1.20
CA GLY A 42 0.90 0.95 2.65
C GLY A 42 1.84 1.95 3.33
N VAL A 43 2.29 2.98 2.61
CA VAL A 43 3.20 4.03 3.11
C VAL A 43 2.65 4.67 4.38
N LEU A 44 1.35 5.03 4.38
CA LEU A 44 0.70 5.62 5.55
C LEU A 44 0.63 4.66 6.74
N ALA A 45 0.47 3.35 6.48
CA ALA A 45 0.47 2.33 7.51
C ALA A 45 1.88 2.09 8.09
N GLU A 46 2.93 2.22 7.26
CA GLU A 46 4.33 2.15 7.70
C GLU A 46 4.68 3.35 8.59
N VAL A 47 4.32 4.57 8.17
CA VAL A 47 4.51 5.78 8.97
C VAL A 47 3.82 5.64 10.33
N LYS A 48 2.55 5.23 10.37
CA LYS A 48 1.80 5.05 11.63
C LYS A 48 2.45 4.04 12.58
N LYS A 49 3.05 2.97 12.06
CA LYS A 49 3.77 1.95 12.87
C LYS A 49 5.12 2.45 13.40
N ARG A 50 5.71 3.46 12.77
CA ARG A 50 7.02 4.03 13.14
C ARG A 50 6.93 5.25 14.05
N LYS A 51 5.77 5.90 14.13
CA LYS A 51 5.57 7.11 14.96
C LYS A 51 5.95 6.90 16.43
N HIS A 52 5.71 5.71 16.98
CA HIS A 52 6.02 5.40 18.38
C HIS A 52 6.63 4.01 18.50
N TYR A 53 7.54 3.83 19.46
CA TYR A 53 8.06 2.51 19.77
C TYR A 53 6.94 1.61 20.29
N GLU A 54 6.88 0.40 19.74
CA GLU A 54 5.95 -0.62 20.18
C GLU A 54 6.73 -1.88 20.53
N LYS A 55 6.49 -2.39 21.74
CA LYS A 55 7.14 -3.59 22.27
C LYS A 55 6.93 -4.77 21.31
N PRO A 56 7.94 -5.63 21.06
CA PRO A 56 7.86 -6.71 20.07
C PRO A 56 6.67 -7.67 20.27
N SER A 57 6.22 -7.89 21.51
CA SER A 57 5.01 -8.67 21.80
C SER A 57 3.74 -8.06 21.18
N VAL A 58 3.55 -6.76 21.32
CA VAL A 58 2.36 -6.05 20.80
C VAL A 58 2.40 -6.00 19.26
N LYS A 59 3.58 -5.83 18.65
CA LYS A 59 3.76 -5.95 17.20
C LYS A 59 3.34 -7.32 16.66
N ARG A 60 3.70 -8.41 17.35
CA ARG A 60 3.31 -9.78 16.95
C ARG A 60 1.79 -9.98 17.07
N LYS A 61 1.17 -9.48 18.13
CA LYS A 61 -0.29 -9.53 18.35
C LYS A 61 -1.06 -8.74 17.29
N LYS A 62 -0.66 -7.49 17.00
CA LYS A 62 -1.30 -6.69 15.94
C LYS A 62 -1.16 -7.30 14.55
N LYS A 63 -0.05 -7.99 14.28
CA LYS A 63 0.17 -8.69 13.00
C LYS A 63 -0.80 -9.87 12.83
N SER A 64 -1.04 -10.66 13.87
CA SER A 64 -1.97 -11.80 13.81
C SER A 64 -3.43 -11.32 13.73
N GLU A 65 -3.79 -10.25 14.43
CA GLU A 65 -5.12 -9.63 14.34
C GLU A 65 -5.39 -9.07 12.94
N ALA A 66 -4.43 -8.36 12.33
CA ALA A 66 -4.57 -7.85 10.97
C ALA A 66 -4.69 -8.97 9.92
N ALA A 67 -4.03 -10.11 10.14
CA ALA A 67 -4.16 -11.27 9.27
C ALA A 67 -5.53 -11.96 9.40
N ARG A 68 -6.08 -12.05 10.61
CA ARG A 68 -7.42 -12.61 10.86
C ARG A 68 -8.52 -11.74 10.26
N LYS A 69 -8.42 -10.42 10.37
CA LYS A 69 -9.38 -9.45 9.79
C LYS A 69 -9.36 -9.40 8.25
N ARG A 70 -8.38 -10.05 7.60
CA ARG A 70 -8.29 -10.16 6.13
C ARG A 70 -8.85 -11.49 5.60
N LYS A 71 -9.15 -12.45 6.48
CA LYS A 71 -9.71 -13.77 6.13
C LYS A 71 -11.24 -13.78 6.03
N PHE A 72 -11.89 -12.73 6.53
CA PHE A 72 -13.32 -12.47 6.43
C PHE A 72 -13.48 -11.10 5.77
#